data_AF-A0A7V8NVY9-F1
#
_entry.id   AF-A0A7V8NVY9-F1
#
_cell.length_a   1.000
_cell.length_b   1.000
_cell.length_c   1.000
_cell.angle_alpha   90.00
_cell.angle_beta   90.00
_cell.angle_gamma   90.00
#
_symmetry.space_group_name_H-M   'P 1'
#
loop_
_entity.id
_entity.type
_entity.pdbx_description
1 polymer ?
#
loop_
_entity_poly.entity_id
_entity_poly.type
_entity_poly.pdbx_seq_one_letter_code
_entity_poly.pdbx_strand_id
1 'polypeptide(L)'
;MMEVNLAPLARANSGPPERTITDNISPHGVRVRSTCAWQLGEHAEIIPMKGGTPMRGEVVYCQKVENGRFFVGLKFAGSRVPWSILERFNGLLLADIFCAMR
;
A
#
# COMPACT_ATOMS: atom_id res chain seq x y z
N MET A 1 -7.72 1.50 9.00
CA MET A 1 -7.86 1.63 7.53
C MET A 1 -7.13 2.91 7.13
N MET A 2 -6.09 2.79 6.30
CA MET A 2 -5.16 3.87 5.95
C MET A 2 -5.31 4.22 4.47
N GLU A 3 -5.26 5.50 4.13
CA GLU A 3 -5.17 5.94 2.73
C GLU A 3 -3.74 5.79 2.19
N VAL A 4 -3.64 5.19 1.01
CA VAL A 4 -2.39 4.98 0.27
C VAL A 4 -2.60 5.30 -1.21
N ASN A 5 -1.54 5.70 -1.91
CA ASN A 5 -1.52 5.67 -3.36
C ASN A 5 -0.93 4.33 -3.83
N LEU A 6 -1.60 3.68 -4.76
CA LEU A 6 -1.17 2.44 -5.39
C LEU A 6 -0.74 2.74 -6.84
N ALA A 7 0.52 2.51 -7.17
CA ALA A 7 1.08 2.85 -8.48
C ALA A 7 1.76 1.63 -9.12
N PRO A 8 1.57 1.36 -10.43
CA PRO A 8 2.33 0.32 -11.12
C PRO A 8 3.81 0.68 -11.18
N LEU A 9 4.70 -0.29 -10.94
CA LEU A 9 6.15 -0.08 -11.11
C LEU A 9 6.59 -0.16 -12.58
N ALA A 10 5.86 -0.89 -13.42
CA ALA A 10 6.17 -1.02 -14.83
C ALA A 10 5.80 0.26 -15.59
N ARG A 11 6.79 0.86 -16.27
CA ARG A 11 6.62 2.08 -17.08
C ARG A 11 5.56 1.94 -18.20
N ALA A 12 5.27 0.73 -18.64
CA ALA A 12 4.26 0.48 -19.69
C ALA A 12 2.82 0.72 -19.21
N ASN A 13 2.57 0.63 -17.89
CA ASN A 13 1.27 0.91 -17.26
C ASN A 13 1.37 2.17 -16.39
N SER A 14 1.93 3.26 -16.91
CA SER A 14 2.13 4.51 -16.16
C SER A 14 0.83 5.34 -15.98
N GLY A 15 -0.25 4.69 -15.56
CA GLY A 15 -1.42 5.39 -15.07
C GLY A 15 -1.08 6.22 -13.82
N PRO A 16 -1.82 7.30 -13.55
CA PRO A 16 -1.64 8.04 -12.31
C PRO A 16 -1.82 7.11 -11.10
N PRO A 17 -1.08 7.30 -10.00
CA PRO A 17 -1.27 6.53 -8.78
C PRO A 17 -2.74 6.55 -8.35
N GLU A 18 -3.30 5.38 -8.05
CA GLU A 18 -4.67 5.26 -7.57
C GLU A 18 -4.70 5.54 -6.06
N ARG A 19 -5.44 6.57 -5.65
CA ARG A 19 -5.71 6.79 -4.22
C ARG A 19 -6.72 5.78 -3.71
N THR A 20 -6.32 4.99 -2.73
CA THR A 20 -7.14 3.91 -2.17
C THR A 20 -6.92 3.73 -0.67
N ILE A 21 -7.60 2.75 -0.07
CA ILE A 21 -7.55 2.41 1.35
C ILE A 21 -7.09 0.98 1.59
N THR A 22 -6.28 0.79 2.64
CA THR A 22 -5.85 -0.52 3.11
C THR A 22 -6.97 -1.22 3.88
N ASP A 23 -7.26 -2.46 3.52
CA ASP A 23 -8.26 -3.29 4.18
C ASP A 23 -7.64 -4.20 5.25
N ASN A 24 -6.42 -4.71 5.02
CA ASN A 24 -5.66 -5.52 5.99
C ASN A 24 -4.14 -5.26 5.82
N ILE A 25 -3.38 -5.21 6.90
CA ILE A 25 -1.93 -4.98 6.87
C ILE A 25 -1.23 -6.01 7.78
N SER A 26 -0.13 -6.56 7.31
CA SER A 26 0.75 -7.46 8.05
C SER A 26 2.22 -7.17 7.75
N PRO A 27 3.18 -7.73 8.50
CA PRO A 27 4.61 -7.65 8.19
C PRO A 27 5.01 -8.21 6.82
N HIS A 28 4.14 -9.05 6.22
CA HIS A 28 4.41 -9.74 4.96
C HIS A 28 3.75 -9.07 3.75
N GLY A 29 2.78 -8.20 3.97
CA GLY A 29 1.99 -7.64 2.88
C GLY A 29 0.79 -6.85 3.34
N VAL A 30 0.07 -6.34 2.34
CA VAL A 30 -1.10 -5.49 2.51
C VAL A 30 -2.21 -5.90 1.55
N ARG A 31 -3.45 -5.86 2.01
CA ARG A 31 -4.64 -5.90 1.17
C ARG A 31 -5.15 -4.48 0.99
N VAL A 32 -5.34 -4.07 -0.25
CA VAL A 32 -5.93 -2.77 -0.62
C VAL A 32 -7.19 -2.96 -1.43
N ARG A 33 -8.03 -1.93 -1.46
CA ARG A 33 -9.11 -1.82 -2.44
C ARG A 33 -8.54 -1.22 -3.74
N SER A 34 -9.14 -1.49 -4.88
CA SER A 34 -8.76 -0.84 -6.14
C SER A 34 -9.98 -0.72 -7.07
N THR A 35 -10.00 0.29 -7.93
CA THR A 35 -10.90 0.39 -9.08
C THR A 35 -10.39 -0.37 -10.29
N CYS A 36 -9.11 -0.74 -10.29
CA CYS A 36 -8.42 -1.32 -11.42
C CYS A 36 -8.17 -2.82 -11.17
N ALA A 37 -8.20 -3.60 -12.25
CA ALA A 37 -7.76 -4.97 -12.21
C ALA A 37 -6.22 -5.01 -12.25
N TRP A 38 -5.62 -5.80 -11.36
CA TRP A 38 -4.19 -6.04 -11.30
C TRP A 38 -3.87 -7.47 -11.75
N GLN A 39 -2.77 -7.63 -12.47
CA GLN A 39 -2.21 -8.89 -12.92
C GLN A 39 -1.38 -9.55 -11.80
N LEU A 40 -1.51 -10.86 -11.67
CA LEU A 40 -0.69 -11.64 -10.74
C LEU A 40 0.80 -11.52 -11.11
N GLY A 41 1.65 -11.31 -10.11
CA GLY A 41 3.10 -11.16 -10.27
C GLY A 41 3.56 -9.76 -10.72
N GLU A 42 2.64 -8.87 -11.10
CA GLU A 42 3.03 -7.48 -11.36
C GLU A 42 3.41 -6.78 -10.05
N HIS A 43 4.31 -5.81 -10.15
CA HIS A 43 4.79 -5.09 -8.98
C HIS A 43 4.14 -3.71 -8.88
N ALA A 44 3.73 -3.38 -7.66
CA ALA A 44 3.15 -2.09 -7.32
C ALA A 44 3.98 -1.39 -6.25
N GLU A 45 3.98 -0.06 -6.29
CA GLU A 45 4.41 0.78 -5.19
C GLU A 45 3.20 1.19 -4.35
N ILE A 46 3.31 1.01 -3.04
CA ILE A 46 2.32 1.40 -2.03
C ILE A 46 2.89 2.60 -1.28
N ILE A 47 2.26 3.76 -1.45
CA ILE A 47 2.75 5.04 -0.94
C ILE A 47 1.79 5.56 0.14
N PRO A 48 2.23 5.62 1.41
CA PRO A 48 1.50 6.29 2.48
C PRO A 48 1.08 7.72 2.15
N MET A 49 -0.20 8.07 2.37
CA MET A 49 -0.64 9.46 2.26
C MET A 49 -0.20 10.33 3.44
N LYS A 50 -0.06 9.76 4.64
CA LYS A 50 0.26 10.49 5.89
C LYS A 50 1.76 10.54 6.20
N GLY A 51 2.61 10.43 5.18
CA GLY A 51 4.05 10.29 5.34
C GLY A 51 4.45 8.85 5.68
N GLY A 52 5.67 8.49 5.29
CA GLY A 52 6.18 7.12 5.36
C GLY A 52 7.00 6.78 4.12
N THR A 53 7.70 5.66 4.18
CA THR A 53 8.53 5.21 3.06
C THR A 53 7.67 4.42 2.08
N PRO A 54 7.71 4.71 0.76
CA PRO A 54 7.08 3.88 -0.24
C PRO A 54 7.55 2.44 -0.14
N MET A 55 6.61 1.51 -0.31
CA MET A 55 6.89 0.09 -0.22
C MET A 55 6.61 -0.57 -1.56
N ARG A 56 7.43 -1.56 -1.92
CA ARG A 56 7.20 -2.35 -3.14
C ARG A 56 6.55 -3.67 -2.76
N GLY A 57 5.50 -4.01 -3.50
CA GLY A 57 4.79 -5.27 -3.34
C GLY A 57 4.57 -5.95 -4.68
N GLU A 58 4.60 -7.28 -4.65
CA GLU A 58 4.17 -8.14 -5.75
C GLU A 58 2.69 -8.49 -5.55
N VAL A 59 1.88 -8.37 -6.60
CA VAL A 59 0.47 -8.77 -6.56
C VAL A 59 0.40 -10.29 -6.46
N VAL A 60 -0.15 -10.79 -5.35
CA VAL A 60 -0.33 -12.23 -5.08
C VAL A 60 -1.78 -12.70 -5.26
N TYR A 61 -2.73 -11.78 -5.33
CA TYR A 61 -4.07 -12.03 -5.87
C TYR A 61 -4.77 -10.71 -6.22
N CYS A 62 -5.73 -10.79 -7.14
CA CYS A 62 -6.65 -9.71 -7.46
C CYS A 62 -8.05 -10.31 -7.62
N GLN A 63 -8.96 -9.96 -6.71
CA GLN A 63 -10.32 -10.48 -6.67
C GLN A 63 -11.32 -9.35 -6.96
N LYS A 64 -12.13 -9.51 -8.01
CA LYS A 64 -13.26 -8.62 -8.27
C LYS A 64 -14.34 -8.79 -7.19
N VAL A 65 -14.85 -7.67 -6.69
CA VAL A 65 -15.96 -7.61 -5.75
C VAL A 65 -17.10 -6.77 -6.34
N GLU A 66 -18.17 -6.58 -5.56
CA GLU A 66 -19.31 -5.75 -5.98
C GLU A 66 -18.89 -4.33 -6.36
N ASN A 67 -19.74 -3.68 -7.17
CA ASN A 67 -19.55 -2.30 -7.63
C ASN A 67 -18.28 -2.06 -8.47
N GLY A 68 -17.78 -3.10 -9.15
CA GLY A 68 -16.63 -2.98 -10.05
C GLY A 68 -15.31 -2.68 -9.34
N ARG A 69 -15.23 -2.95 -8.03
CA ARG A 69 -14.01 -2.82 -7.24
C ARG A 69 -13.25 -4.14 -7.18
N PHE A 70 -12.02 -4.06 -6.71
CA PHE A 70 -11.14 -5.20 -6.52
C PHE A 70 -10.55 -5.17 -5.11
N PHE A 71 -10.37 -6.35 -4.52
CA PHE A 71 -9.39 -6.55 -3.47
C PHE A 71 -8.08 -7.04 -4.09
N VAL A 72 -7.01 -6.32 -3.79
CA VAL A 72 -5.67 -6.62 -4.30
C VAL A 72 -4.78 -6.95 -3.12
N GLY A 73 -4.21 -8.16 -3.13
CA GLY A 73 -3.23 -8.60 -2.15
C GLY A 73 -1.82 -8.36 -2.67
N LEU A 74 -1.01 -7.64 -1.90
CA LEU A 74 0.37 -7.31 -2.23
C LEU A 74 1.30 -7.90 -1.17
N LYS A 75 2.29 -8.67 -1.61
CA LYS A 75 3.35 -9.22 -0.74
C LYS A 75 4.59 -8.33 -0.85
N PHE A 76 5.14 -7.92 0.29
CA PHE A 76 6.34 -7.06 0.29
C PHE A 76 7.59 -7.81 -0.16
N ALA A 77 8.45 -7.14 -0.92
CA ALA A 77 9.76 -7.67 -1.30
C ALA A 77 10.71 -7.62 -0.10
N GLY A 78 11.11 -8.79 0.41
CA GLY A 78 12.01 -8.93 1.57
C GLY A 78 11.32 -9.51 2.80
N SER A 79 12.05 -10.29 3.60
CA SER A 79 11.53 -10.93 4.81
C SER A 79 11.27 -9.88 5.89
N ARG A 80 10.01 -9.49 6.01
CA ARG A 80 9.43 -8.60 7.03
C ARG A 80 9.76 -7.13 6.82
N VAL A 81 8.70 -6.36 6.70
CA VAL A 81 8.76 -4.92 6.90
C VAL A 81 8.77 -4.68 8.40
N PRO A 82 9.75 -3.91 8.94
CA PRO A 82 9.82 -3.59 10.36
C PRO A 82 8.48 -3.08 10.90
N TRP A 83 8.14 -3.49 12.12
CA TRP A 83 6.91 -3.04 12.79
C TRP A 83 6.84 -1.52 12.91
N SER A 84 7.98 -0.86 13.10
CA SER A 84 8.11 0.60 13.11
C SER A 84 7.73 1.26 11.78
N ILE A 85 7.87 0.56 10.65
CA ILE A 85 7.31 1.01 9.37
C ILE A 85 5.79 0.84 9.41
N LEU A 86 5.26 -0.31 9.85
CA LEU A 86 3.81 -0.51 9.98
C LEU A 86 3.12 0.50 10.93
N GLU A 87 3.77 0.90 12.02
CA GLU A 87 3.27 1.93 12.95
C GLU A 87 3.17 3.30 12.29
N ARG A 88 4.11 3.63 11.40
CA ARG A 88 4.02 4.82 10.54
C ARG A 88 2.82 4.73 9.60
N PHE A 89 2.56 3.54 9.04
CA PHE A 89 1.39 3.31 8.19
C PHE A 89 0.08 3.42 8.98
N ASN A 90 0.06 2.99 10.25
CA ASN A 90 -1.13 3.14 11.09
C ASN A 90 -1.34 4.58 11.63
N GLY A 91 -0.48 5.54 11.24
CA GLY A 91 -0.54 6.93 11.69
C GLY A 91 -0.10 7.13 13.13
N LEU A 92 0.49 6.12 13.78
CA LEU A 92 0.88 6.17 15.19
C LEU A 92 2.19 6.93 15.42
N LEU A 93 3.06 7.04 14.42
CA LEU A 93 4.38 7.68 14.59
C LEU A 93 4.46 9.13 14.09
N LEU A 94 3.39 9.69 13.53
CA LEU A 94 3.40 11.09 13.06
C LEU A 94 2.81 12.08 14.09
N ALA A 95 2.43 11.61 15.28
CA ALA A 95 1.99 12.49 16.36
C ALA A 95 3.18 13.17 17.10
N ASP A 96 4.40 12.60 17.06
CA ASP A 96 5.43 12.99 18.04
C ASP A 96 6.74 13.57 17.50
N ILE A 97 6.87 13.91 16.21
CA ILE A 97 8.13 14.50 15.71
C ILE A 97 8.05 16.03 15.51
N PHE A 98 6.86 16.62 15.40
CA PHE A 98 6.74 18.09 15.29
C PHE A 98 6.48 18.83 16.63
N CYS A 99 6.27 18.13 17.75
CA CYS A 99 6.13 18.75 19.08
C CYS A 99 7.39 18.72 19.94
N ALA A 100 8.46 18.02 19.54
CA ALA A 100 9.71 17.95 20.33
C ALA A 100 10.74 19.06 19.98
N MET A 101 10.37 20.05 19.16
CA MET A 101 11.24 21.20 18.82
C MET A 101 10.48 22.54 18.88
N ARG A 102 9.68 22.76 19.92
CA ARG A 102 9.24 24.12 20.26
C ARG A 102 9.28 24.37 21.76
#